data_AF-A0A2M9NSA0-F1
#
_entry.id   AF-A0A2M9NSA0-F1
#
_cell.length_a   1.000
_cell.length_b   1.000
_cell.length_c   1.000
_cell.angle_alpha   90.00
_cell.angle_beta   90.00
_cell.angle_gamma   90.00
#
_symmetry.space_group_name_H-M   'P 1'
#
loop_
_entity.id
_entity.type
_entity.pdbx_description
1 polymer ?
#
loop_
_entity_poly.entity_id
_entity_poly.type
_entity_poly.pdbx_seq_one_letter_code
_entity_poly.pdbx_strand_id
1 'polypeptide(L)'
;MEKKESLDINNTHNNIVLHDKVFYGDNAEVNRLGYADYNEYSKKTIRKQSMRGFDKTYVDIVDYIVKCTHRIWEENGFGLIYSHYHNESILHAGSLNHYGINHVLSSSIQMQHSFPDRKVVGEQVIWSGNDQDSFYTSHRSMSLGTNLGATSFGPATGKRASFRVIADCVVHSNRIVEEWLVRDYLHIVKQLGYNPVEIAKKLARTSQKQSSFGRPEAMEGQFMPEVYTNKHECFEIGDFVLEMYNKIWEQRLFNHVKDFYVDHAVVHYICDQDIVGHNKIQGLLVSLFASFPTAKVILERVTCNQGEFNEEWDVAVRWRLQGIHEGIGTFGLPSGKPIEILGITHLKVRNEKIVEEWIVFDGIDVLRQTFLDTEVEPI
;
A
#
# COMPACT_ATOMS: atom_id res chain seq x y z
N MET A 1 -28.44 2.36 -48.94
CA MET A 1 -28.72 1.52 -47.77
C MET A 1 -27.47 0.71 -47.54
N GLU A 2 -26.63 1.10 -46.57
CA GLU A 2 -25.63 0.25 -45.91
C GLU A 2 -24.95 1.12 -44.83
N LYS A 3 -25.26 0.79 -43.57
CA LYS A 3 -24.59 1.35 -42.39
C LYS A 3 -23.24 0.65 -42.26
N LYS A 4 -22.15 1.41 -42.20
CA LYS A 4 -20.87 0.93 -41.67
C LYS A 4 -20.88 1.14 -40.15
N GLU A 5 -20.88 0.05 -39.40
CA GLU A 5 -20.50 0.05 -37.99
C GLU A 5 -19.02 0.40 -37.88
N SER A 6 -18.72 1.50 -37.20
CA SER A 6 -17.40 1.79 -36.66
C SER A 6 -17.29 1.13 -35.29
N LEU A 7 -16.56 0.01 -35.21
CA LEU A 7 -16.10 -0.53 -33.93
C LEU A 7 -14.97 0.37 -33.41
N ASP A 8 -15.17 0.92 -32.21
CA ASP A 8 -14.19 1.72 -31.47
C ASP A 8 -13.03 0.83 -30.98
N ILE A 9 -11.94 0.80 -31.75
CA ILE A 9 -10.73 0.01 -31.49
C ILE A 9 -9.92 0.58 -30.29
N ASN A 10 -10.16 1.81 -29.87
CA ASN A 10 -9.41 2.43 -28.76
C ASN A 10 -9.92 2.02 -27.37
N ASN A 11 -11.21 1.76 -27.19
CA ASN A 11 -11.78 1.37 -25.88
C ASN A 11 -11.41 -0.06 -25.44
N THR A 12 -11.05 -0.93 -26.40
CA THR A 12 -10.72 -2.33 -26.10
C THR A 12 -9.29 -2.49 -25.60
N HIS A 13 -8.31 -1.71 -26.09
CA HIS A 13 -6.91 -1.85 -25.68
C HIS A 13 -6.67 -1.49 -24.21
N ASN A 14 -7.28 -0.42 -23.68
CA ASN A 14 -7.02 0.02 -22.31
C ASN A 14 -7.85 -0.70 -21.24
N ASN A 15 -9.07 -1.15 -21.56
CA ASN A 15 -9.81 -2.07 -20.69
C ASN A 15 -9.07 -3.41 -20.53
N ILE A 16 -8.35 -3.87 -21.56
CA ILE A 16 -7.43 -5.01 -21.43
C ILE A 16 -6.30 -4.69 -20.42
N VAL A 17 -5.69 -3.50 -20.50
CA VAL A 17 -4.59 -3.07 -19.61
C VAL A 17 -4.98 -2.97 -18.13
N LEU A 18 -6.20 -2.56 -17.79
CA LEU A 18 -6.66 -2.53 -16.38
C LEU A 18 -6.91 -3.94 -15.83
N HIS A 19 -7.44 -4.83 -16.66
CA HIS A 19 -7.73 -6.21 -16.26
C HIS A 19 -6.51 -7.09 -16.09
N ASP A 20 -5.45 -6.84 -16.86
CA ASP A 20 -4.17 -7.54 -16.71
C ASP A 20 -3.51 -7.27 -15.34
N LYS A 21 -4.13 -6.43 -14.51
CA LYS A 21 -3.70 -6.08 -13.16
C LYS A 21 -4.47 -6.80 -12.06
N VAL A 22 -5.47 -7.62 -12.37
CA VAL A 22 -6.26 -8.37 -11.38
C VAL A 22 -5.74 -9.79 -11.26
N PHE A 23 -5.40 -10.20 -10.04
CA PHE A 23 -4.81 -11.49 -9.72
C PHE A 23 -5.58 -12.16 -8.60
N TYR A 24 -5.57 -13.49 -8.57
CA TYR A 24 -6.32 -14.28 -7.61
C TYR A 24 -5.42 -15.23 -6.83
N GLY A 25 -5.71 -15.40 -5.55
CA GLY A 25 -5.15 -16.46 -4.71
C GLY A 25 -6.25 -17.34 -4.15
N ASP A 26 -6.06 -18.66 -4.20
CA ASP A 26 -7.01 -19.62 -3.64
C ASP A 26 -6.71 -19.86 -2.16
N ASN A 27 -7.54 -19.30 -1.28
CA ASN A 27 -7.36 -19.46 0.15
C ASN A 27 -7.53 -20.91 0.66
N ALA A 28 -8.02 -21.85 -0.16
CA ALA A 28 -7.98 -23.27 0.17
C ALA A 28 -6.55 -23.84 0.21
N GLU A 29 -5.61 -23.25 -0.54
CA GLU A 29 -4.21 -23.69 -0.62
C GLU A 29 -3.34 -23.23 0.55
N VAL A 30 -3.87 -22.41 1.46
CA VAL A 30 -3.07 -21.83 2.55
C VAL A 30 -3.74 -21.95 3.92
N ASN A 31 -2.94 -21.79 4.96
CA ASN A 31 -3.43 -21.51 6.29
C ASN A 31 -3.63 -20.00 6.41
N ARG A 32 -4.87 -19.51 6.31
CA ARG A 32 -5.17 -18.08 6.47
C ARG A 32 -4.72 -17.58 7.85
N LEU A 33 -4.23 -16.35 7.93
CA LEU A 33 -3.86 -15.71 9.19
C LEU A 33 -5.11 -15.52 10.07
N GLY A 34 -6.16 -14.90 9.54
CA GLY A 34 -7.38 -14.60 10.27
C GLY A 34 -7.10 -13.65 11.43
N TYR A 35 -7.60 -13.96 12.63
CA TYR A 35 -7.36 -13.17 13.85
C TYR A 35 -6.24 -13.73 14.73
N ALA A 36 -5.48 -14.71 14.23
CA ALA A 36 -4.45 -15.38 15.03
C ALA A 36 -3.20 -14.53 15.17
N ASP A 37 -2.65 -14.45 16.39
CA ASP A 37 -1.28 -13.97 16.57
C ASP A 37 -0.25 -15.01 16.10
N TYR A 38 1.05 -14.68 16.15
CA TYR A 38 2.09 -15.62 15.76
C TYR A 38 2.08 -16.93 16.56
N ASN A 39 1.80 -16.89 17.88
CA ASN A 39 1.81 -18.07 18.74
C ASN A 39 0.64 -19.01 18.43
N GLU A 40 -0.50 -18.46 18.06
CA GLU A 40 -1.67 -19.21 17.61
C GLU A 40 -1.46 -19.74 16.19
N TYR A 41 -0.97 -18.88 15.29
CA TYR A 41 -0.75 -19.23 13.89
C TYR A 41 0.32 -20.32 13.72
N SER A 42 1.43 -20.23 14.46
CA SER A 42 2.56 -21.19 14.36
C SER A 42 2.19 -22.64 14.71
N LYS A 43 1.04 -22.87 15.33
CA LYS A 43 0.48 -24.21 15.57
C LYS A 43 -0.07 -24.86 14.29
N LYS A 44 -0.32 -24.08 13.23
CA LYS A 44 -0.76 -24.58 11.92
C LYS A 44 0.44 -25.14 11.17
N THR A 45 0.59 -26.47 11.18
CA THR A 45 1.74 -27.18 10.59
C THR A 45 1.40 -27.99 9.35
N ILE A 46 0.14 -27.95 8.91
CA ILE A 46 -0.33 -28.69 7.74
C ILE A 46 0.16 -27.97 6.48
N ARG A 47 0.95 -28.68 5.67
CA ARG A 47 1.35 -28.23 4.34
C ARG A 47 0.18 -28.30 3.37
N LYS A 48 -0.25 -27.14 2.89
CA LYS A 48 -1.37 -27.01 1.94
C LYS A 48 -0.95 -26.58 0.55
N GLN A 49 0.24 -25.98 0.42
CA GLN A 49 0.75 -25.45 -0.83
C GLN A 49 2.06 -26.11 -1.25
N SER A 50 2.28 -26.20 -2.56
CA SER A 50 3.61 -26.45 -3.10
C SER A 50 4.52 -25.24 -2.79
N MET A 51 5.75 -25.51 -2.33
CA MET A 51 6.72 -24.49 -1.94
C MET A 51 8.12 -24.89 -2.43
N ARG A 52 8.22 -25.24 -3.70
CA ARG A 52 9.48 -25.60 -4.37
C ARG A 52 10.46 -24.42 -4.29
N GLY A 53 11.69 -24.71 -3.91
CA GLY A 53 12.73 -23.69 -3.74
C GLY A 53 12.64 -22.90 -2.42
N PHE A 54 11.61 -23.11 -1.61
CA PHE A 54 11.50 -22.57 -0.25
C PHE A 54 12.08 -23.54 0.78
N ASP A 55 12.44 -23.01 1.94
CA ASP A 55 12.84 -23.83 3.09
C ASP A 55 11.71 -24.81 3.48
N LYS A 56 12.07 -26.04 3.84
CA LYS A 56 11.12 -27.13 4.18
C LYS A 56 10.26 -26.82 5.40
N THR A 57 10.64 -25.82 6.21
CA THR A 57 9.88 -25.37 7.39
C THR A 57 8.63 -24.57 7.05
N TYR A 58 8.49 -24.11 5.80
CA TYR A 58 7.33 -23.36 5.33
C TYR A 58 6.27 -24.28 4.74
N VAL A 59 5.05 -24.16 5.26
CA VAL A 59 3.92 -25.05 4.90
C VAL A 59 3.03 -24.46 3.79
N ASP A 60 3.11 -23.14 3.60
CA ASP A 60 2.50 -22.37 2.52
C ASP A 60 3.09 -20.94 2.50
N ILE A 61 2.69 -20.11 1.53
CA ILE A 61 3.20 -18.74 1.38
C ILE A 61 2.81 -17.80 2.54
N VAL A 62 1.64 -17.99 3.16
CA VAL A 62 1.23 -17.18 4.32
C VAL A 62 2.12 -17.50 5.51
N ASP A 63 2.43 -18.78 5.73
CA ASP A 63 3.36 -19.24 6.74
C ASP A 63 4.80 -18.74 6.51
N TYR A 64 5.24 -18.65 5.25
CA TYR A 64 6.50 -18.00 4.90
C TYR A 64 6.54 -16.56 5.40
N ILE A 65 5.52 -15.74 5.07
CA ILE A 65 5.46 -14.33 5.47
C ILE A 65 5.40 -14.20 6.99
N VAL A 66 4.46 -14.89 7.65
CA VAL A 66 4.26 -14.77 9.10
C VAL A 66 5.53 -15.16 9.87
N LYS A 67 6.16 -16.29 9.51
CA LYS A 67 7.39 -16.74 10.19
C LYS A 67 8.60 -15.90 9.85
N CYS A 68 8.78 -15.47 8.60
CA CYS A 68 9.93 -14.64 8.26
C CYS A 68 9.83 -13.26 8.92
N THR A 69 8.62 -12.67 8.97
CA THR A 69 8.35 -11.41 9.66
C THR A 69 8.71 -11.53 11.15
N HIS A 70 8.23 -12.58 11.81
CA HIS A 70 8.53 -12.81 13.22
C HIS A 70 10.04 -12.99 13.48
N ARG A 71 10.68 -13.91 12.77
CA ARG A 71 12.10 -14.25 12.99
C ARG A 71 13.06 -13.11 12.68
N ILE A 72 12.82 -12.37 11.59
CA ILE A 72 13.72 -11.28 11.18
C ILE A 72 13.49 -10.04 12.06
N TRP A 73 12.24 -9.62 12.26
CA TRP A 73 11.93 -8.31 12.83
C TRP A 73 11.50 -8.31 14.30
N GLU A 74 10.92 -9.40 14.84
CA GLU A 74 10.56 -9.49 16.27
C GLU A 74 11.66 -10.18 17.09
N GLU A 75 12.26 -11.27 16.58
CA GLU A 75 13.36 -11.98 17.24
C GLU A 75 14.74 -11.35 16.96
N ASN A 76 14.81 -10.26 16.20
CA ASN A 76 16.04 -9.59 15.78
C ASN A 76 17.01 -10.48 14.97
N GLY A 77 16.49 -11.48 14.27
CA GLY A 77 17.24 -12.36 13.38
C GLY A 77 17.66 -11.71 12.06
N PHE A 78 18.18 -10.48 12.08
CA PHE A 78 18.49 -9.70 10.86
C PHE A 78 19.43 -10.40 9.88
N GLY A 79 20.28 -11.31 10.35
CA GLY A 79 21.13 -12.14 9.48
C GLY A 79 20.33 -13.03 8.51
N LEU A 80 19.06 -13.36 8.83
CA LEU A 80 18.17 -14.11 7.95
C LEU A 80 17.78 -13.29 6.71
N ILE A 81 17.98 -11.98 6.67
CA ILE A 81 17.79 -11.17 5.45
C ILE A 81 18.66 -11.74 4.31
N TYR A 82 19.89 -12.19 4.60
CA TYR A 82 20.77 -12.83 3.61
C TYR A 82 20.28 -14.17 3.07
N SER A 83 19.24 -14.78 3.65
CA SER A 83 18.56 -15.96 3.13
C SER A 83 17.15 -15.69 2.59
N HIS A 84 16.58 -14.51 2.88
CA HIS A 84 15.18 -14.18 2.56
C HIS A 84 15.03 -13.03 1.55
N TYR A 85 16.06 -12.25 1.28
CA TYR A 85 16.04 -11.21 0.25
C TYR A 85 17.02 -11.53 -0.87
N HIS A 86 16.67 -11.19 -2.11
CA HIS A 86 17.59 -11.25 -3.22
C HIS A 86 18.66 -10.16 -3.08
N ASN A 87 19.88 -10.44 -3.55
CA ASN A 87 21.01 -9.50 -3.43
C ASN A 87 20.73 -8.17 -4.15
N GLU A 88 20.01 -8.24 -5.26
CA GLU A 88 19.59 -7.12 -6.10
C GLU A 88 18.12 -6.74 -5.86
N SER A 89 17.58 -7.03 -4.67
CA SER A 89 16.19 -6.69 -4.36
C SER A 89 15.92 -5.20 -4.53
N ILE A 90 14.73 -4.88 -5.05
CA ILE A 90 14.27 -3.50 -5.21
C ILE A 90 13.24 -3.21 -4.13
N LEU A 91 13.41 -2.10 -3.43
CA LEU A 91 12.48 -1.62 -2.42
C LEU A 91 11.91 -0.27 -2.84
N HIS A 92 10.59 -0.21 -3.03
CA HIS A 92 9.83 1.02 -3.27
C HIS A 92 9.26 1.54 -1.95
N ALA A 93 9.71 2.72 -1.52
CA ALA A 93 9.28 3.35 -0.27
C ALA A 93 8.88 4.81 -0.53
N GLY A 94 7.57 5.07 -0.57
CA GLY A 94 7.04 6.37 -0.98
C GLY A 94 7.47 6.72 -2.40
N SER A 95 8.03 7.92 -2.59
CA SER A 95 8.60 8.36 -3.87
C SER A 95 10.03 7.87 -4.13
N LEU A 96 10.64 7.08 -3.23
CA LEU A 96 12.04 6.66 -3.32
C LEU A 96 12.15 5.17 -3.65
N ASN A 97 13.17 4.80 -4.43
CA ASN A 97 13.53 3.42 -4.71
C ASN A 97 14.91 3.13 -4.14
N HIS A 98 15.06 1.99 -3.48
CA HIS A 98 16.31 1.53 -2.93
C HIS A 98 16.69 0.20 -3.57
N TYR A 99 17.97 0.07 -3.94
CA TYR A 99 18.49 -1.08 -4.65
C TYR A 99 19.45 -1.86 -3.78
N GLY A 100 19.25 -3.17 -3.75
CA GLY A 100 20.11 -4.13 -3.10
C GLY A 100 19.81 -4.36 -1.62
N ILE A 101 20.22 -5.54 -1.17
CA ILE A 101 19.92 -6.09 0.15
C ILE A 101 20.44 -5.26 1.33
N ASN A 102 21.53 -4.50 1.13
CA ASN A 102 22.15 -3.71 2.19
C ASN A 102 21.23 -2.62 2.74
N HIS A 103 20.34 -2.07 1.90
CA HIS A 103 19.36 -1.10 2.36
C HIS A 103 18.32 -1.73 3.29
N VAL A 104 17.83 -2.92 2.94
CA VAL A 104 16.87 -3.69 3.76
C VAL A 104 17.48 -4.00 5.14
N LEU A 105 18.72 -4.46 5.16
CA LEU A 105 19.44 -4.78 6.41
C LEU A 105 19.67 -3.52 7.26
N SER A 106 20.26 -2.48 6.67
CA SER A 106 20.61 -1.26 7.41
C SER A 106 19.38 -0.52 7.94
N SER A 107 18.31 -0.41 7.15
CA SER A 107 17.05 0.21 7.59
C SER A 107 16.36 -0.59 8.69
N SER A 108 16.39 -1.92 8.62
CA SER A 108 15.84 -2.80 9.67
C SER A 108 16.56 -2.65 11.00
N ILE A 109 17.90 -2.64 10.99
CA ILE A 109 18.72 -2.45 12.20
C ILE A 109 18.49 -1.05 12.80
N GLN A 110 18.46 -0.01 11.96
CA GLN A 110 18.21 1.37 12.43
C GLN A 110 16.82 1.49 13.06
N MET A 111 15.80 0.93 12.43
CA MET A 111 14.42 0.93 12.95
C MET A 111 14.35 0.22 14.32
N GLN A 112 15.07 -0.90 14.48
CA GLN A 112 15.15 -1.59 15.76
C GLN A 112 15.91 -0.80 16.82
N HIS A 113 17.00 -0.12 16.45
CA HIS A 113 17.71 0.76 17.37
C HIS A 113 16.81 1.90 17.88
N SER A 114 16.01 2.51 16.99
CA SER A 114 15.07 3.57 17.34
C SER A 114 13.95 3.09 18.27
N PHE A 115 13.52 1.84 18.14
CA PHE A 115 12.43 1.21 18.90
C PHE A 115 12.83 -0.21 19.33
N PRO A 116 13.66 -0.37 20.37
CA PRO A 116 14.25 -1.66 20.72
C PRO A 116 13.25 -2.67 21.30
N ASP A 117 12.10 -2.20 21.79
CA ASP A 117 10.96 -3.00 22.25
C ASP A 117 9.87 -3.16 21.18
N ARG A 118 10.17 -2.85 19.90
CA ARG A 118 9.20 -2.92 18.81
C ARG A 118 8.65 -4.33 18.65
N LYS A 119 7.32 -4.43 18.58
CA LYS A 119 6.59 -5.63 18.16
C LYS A 119 5.84 -5.37 16.86
N VAL A 120 5.70 -6.41 16.05
CA VAL A 120 5.02 -6.34 14.75
C VAL A 120 3.89 -7.36 14.75
N VAL A 121 2.66 -6.89 14.80
CA VAL A 121 1.47 -7.73 14.79
C VAL A 121 1.00 -7.84 13.34
N GLY A 122 1.11 -9.03 12.75
CA GLY A 122 0.51 -9.32 11.44
C GLY A 122 -1.01 -9.34 11.55
N GLU A 123 -1.69 -8.62 10.66
CA GLU A 123 -3.15 -8.53 10.64
C GLU A 123 -3.76 -9.34 9.48
N GLN A 124 -3.14 -9.28 8.30
CA GLN A 124 -3.65 -9.96 7.11
C GLN A 124 -2.54 -10.24 6.11
N VAL A 125 -2.64 -11.37 5.39
CA VAL A 125 -1.79 -11.70 4.23
C VAL A 125 -2.69 -12.09 3.06
N ILE A 126 -2.69 -11.26 2.02
CA ILE A 126 -3.38 -11.48 0.74
C ILE A 126 -2.32 -11.93 -0.26
N TRP A 127 -2.61 -12.88 -1.15
CA TRP A 127 -1.56 -13.47 -1.98
C TRP A 127 -2.08 -13.96 -3.33
N SER A 128 -1.18 -14.14 -4.30
CA SER A 128 -1.46 -14.79 -5.59
C SER A 128 -0.17 -15.39 -6.16
N GLY A 129 -0.27 -16.08 -7.29
CA GLY A 129 0.89 -16.69 -7.96
C GLY A 129 1.18 -18.10 -7.47
N ASN A 130 2.40 -18.58 -7.66
CA ASN A 130 2.80 -19.94 -7.33
C ASN A 130 4.32 -20.06 -7.15
N ASP A 131 4.80 -21.25 -6.77
CA ASP A 131 6.21 -21.53 -6.50
C ASP A 131 7.07 -21.79 -7.75
N GLN A 132 6.49 -21.91 -8.95
CA GLN A 132 7.23 -22.06 -10.21
C GLN A 132 7.56 -20.70 -10.84
N ASP A 133 6.61 -19.77 -10.81
CA ASP A 133 6.78 -18.43 -11.38
C ASP A 133 7.29 -17.46 -10.31
N SER A 134 6.41 -17.07 -9.39
CA SER A 134 6.66 -16.26 -8.21
C SER A 134 5.36 -16.16 -7.42
N PHE A 135 5.47 -16.06 -6.10
CA PHE A 135 4.37 -15.59 -5.28
C PHE A 135 4.36 -14.07 -5.23
N TYR A 136 3.17 -13.51 -5.19
CA TYR A 136 2.94 -12.15 -4.77
C TYR A 136 2.21 -12.17 -3.44
N THR A 137 2.65 -11.35 -2.49
CA THR A 137 2.01 -11.22 -1.18
C THR A 137 1.79 -9.76 -0.86
N SER A 138 0.69 -9.45 -0.18
CA SER A 138 0.38 -8.13 0.38
C SER A 138 0.02 -8.34 1.84
N HIS A 139 0.90 -7.94 2.74
CA HIS A 139 0.75 -8.21 4.16
C HIS A 139 0.66 -6.93 4.98
N ARG A 140 -0.45 -6.81 5.70
CA ARG A 140 -0.74 -5.68 6.58
C ARG A 140 -0.35 -6.05 8.00
N SER A 141 0.29 -5.11 8.68
CA SER A 141 0.70 -5.25 10.07
C SER A 141 0.58 -3.94 10.84
N MET A 142 0.45 -4.07 12.15
CA MET A 142 0.54 -2.98 13.11
C MET A 142 1.85 -3.10 13.89
N SER A 143 2.69 -2.08 13.82
CA SER A 143 3.93 -1.98 14.60
C SER A 143 3.70 -1.12 15.84
N LEU A 144 4.24 -1.56 16.98
CA LEU A 144 4.15 -0.83 18.26
C LEU A 144 5.51 -0.82 18.94
N GLY A 145 5.93 0.30 19.52
CA GLY A 145 7.17 0.38 20.30
C GLY A 145 7.37 1.70 21.02
N THR A 146 8.44 1.78 21.82
CA THR A 146 8.88 2.97 22.54
C THR A 146 10.11 3.57 21.87
N ASN A 147 10.08 4.87 21.57
CA ASN A 147 11.19 5.53 20.92
C ASN A 147 12.34 5.81 21.90
N LEU A 148 13.24 4.84 22.04
CA LEU A 148 14.39 4.88 22.95
C LEU A 148 15.72 5.18 22.25
N GLY A 149 15.78 5.06 20.92
CA GLY A 149 16.92 5.47 20.11
C GLY A 149 16.61 6.68 19.22
N ALA A 150 17.65 7.31 18.67
CA ALA A 150 17.45 8.36 17.67
C ALA A 150 16.75 7.82 16.42
N THR A 151 15.98 8.67 15.75
CA THR A 151 15.31 8.40 14.46
C THR A 151 15.83 9.38 13.41
N SER A 152 15.45 9.19 12.14
CA SER A 152 15.64 10.20 11.09
C SER A 152 14.93 11.53 11.42
N PHE A 153 13.87 11.47 12.23
CA PHE A 153 13.11 12.65 12.65
C PHE A 153 13.85 13.46 13.72
N GLY A 154 14.49 12.80 14.69
CA GLY A 154 15.21 13.48 15.76
C GLY A 154 15.70 12.53 16.87
N PRO A 155 16.19 13.07 17.99
CA PRO A 155 16.66 12.29 19.14
C PRO A 155 15.54 11.41 19.75
N ALA A 156 15.93 10.49 20.64
CA ALA A 156 14.98 9.66 21.36
C ALA A 156 14.02 10.52 22.21
N THR A 157 12.74 10.19 22.17
CA THR A 157 11.69 10.95 22.89
C THR A 157 11.14 10.23 24.11
N GLY A 158 11.42 8.92 24.26
CA GLY A 158 10.84 8.07 25.30
C GLY A 158 9.34 7.80 25.14
N LYS A 159 8.71 8.31 24.07
CA LYS A 159 7.28 8.14 23.83
C LYS A 159 6.99 6.82 23.12
N ARG A 160 5.81 6.27 23.41
CA ARG A 160 5.26 5.14 22.66
C ARG A 160 4.68 5.63 21.34
N ALA A 161 4.85 4.83 20.30
CA ALA A 161 4.20 5.04 19.01
C ALA A 161 3.70 3.71 18.44
N SER A 162 2.59 3.78 17.72
CA SER A 162 2.09 2.72 16.85
C SER A 162 1.94 3.21 15.42
N PHE A 163 2.11 2.32 14.44
CA PHE A 163 1.92 2.68 13.04
C PHE A 163 1.60 1.46 12.19
N ARG A 164 0.74 1.66 11.20
CA ARG A 164 0.37 0.63 10.23
C ARG A 164 1.40 0.56 9.12
N VAL A 165 1.64 -0.68 8.67
CA VAL A 165 2.54 -1.00 7.57
C VAL A 165 1.81 -1.95 6.63
N ILE A 166 1.93 -1.72 5.33
CA ILE A 166 1.60 -2.73 4.32
C ILE A 166 2.84 -2.93 3.46
N ALA A 167 3.20 -4.19 3.27
CA ALA A 167 4.31 -4.60 2.44
C ALA A 167 3.80 -5.56 1.36
N ASP A 168 4.01 -5.16 0.11
CA ASP A 168 3.74 -5.96 -1.06
C ASP A 168 5.05 -6.56 -1.56
N CYS A 169 5.17 -7.88 -1.58
CA CYS A 169 6.41 -8.57 -1.94
C CYS A 169 6.19 -9.53 -3.10
N VAL A 170 7.09 -9.48 -4.08
CA VAL A 170 7.32 -10.56 -5.04
C VAL A 170 8.34 -11.51 -4.42
N VAL A 171 7.99 -12.79 -4.32
CA VAL A 171 8.78 -13.81 -3.65
C VAL A 171 9.01 -14.99 -4.58
N HIS A 172 10.26 -15.35 -4.81
CA HIS A 172 10.64 -16.48 -5.64
C HIS A 172 11.76 -17.27 -4.98
N SER A 173 11.62 -18.60 -4.92
CA SER A 173 12.65 -19.51 -4.40
C SER A 173 13.24 -19.06 -3.05
N ASN A 174 12.37 -18.84 -2.05
CA ASN A 174 12.71 -18.35 -0.71
C ASN A 174 13.18 -16.88 -0.61
N ARG A 175 13.25 -16.14 -1.72
CA ARG A 175 13.80 -14.78 -1.78
C ARG A 175 12.74 -13.76 -2.17
N ILE A 176 12.64 -12.69 -1.40
CA ILE A 176 11.95 -11.44 -1.78
C ILE A 176 12.82 -10.74 -2.83
N VAL A 177 12.27 -10.57 -4.02
CA VAL A 177 12.98 -9.94 -5.15
C VAL A 177 12.59 -8.47 -5.31
N GLU A 178 11.38 -8.11 -4.95
CA GLU A 178 10.86 -6.75 -5.05
C GLU A 178 9.84 -6.51 -3.95
N GLU A 179 9.89 -5.33 -3.32
CA GLU A 179 9.05 -4.96 -2.18
C GLU A 179 8.52 -3.54 -2.37
N TRP A 180 7.21 -3.33 -2.18
CA TRP A 180 6.60 -2.01 -2.04
C TRP A 180 6.13 -1.85 -0.61
N LEU A 181 6.66 -0.86 0.08
CA LEU A 181 6.57 -0.75 1.52
C LEU A 181 6.02 0.61 1.90
N VAL A 182 4.75 0.61 2.32
CA VAL A 182 4.08 1.81 2.81
C VAL A 182 4.00 1.77 4.32
N ARG A 183 4.44 2.85 4.95
CA ARG A 183 4.40 3.03 6.40
C ARG A 183 3.77 4.37 6.71
N ASP A 184 2.91 4.40 7.73
CA ASP A 184 2.32 5.63 8.22
C ASP A 184 3.32 6.43 9.10
N TYR A 185 4.39 6.92 8.49
CA TYR A 185 5.43 7.70 9.18
C TYR A 185 4.89 9.03 9.71
N LEU A 186 3.87 9.61 9.06
CA LEU A 186 3.24 10.83 9.55
C LEU A 186 2.65 10.62 10.95
N HIS A 187 2.04 9.46 11.21
CA HIS A 187 1.54 9.14 12.54
C HIS A 187 2.66 8.98 13.57
N ILE A 188 3.78 8.36 13.20
CA ILE A 188 4.96 8.27 14.09
C ILE A 188 5.44 9.68 14.46
N VAL A 189 5.67 10.54 13.47
CA VAL A 189 6.16 11.92 13.67
C VAL A 189 5.26 12.68 14.65
N LYS A 190 3.93 12.58 14.49
CA LYS A 190 2.95 13.21 15.39
C LYS A 190 3.01 12.64 16.81
N GLN A 191 3.03 11.32 16.98
CA GLN A 191 3.07 10.67 18.29
C GLN A 191 4.36 10.98 19.07
N LEU A 192 5.49 11.06 18.38
CA LEU A 192 6.76 11.47 18.99
C LEU A 192 6.76 12.96 19.39
N GLY A 193 5.79 13.75 18.92
CA GLY A 193 5.63 15.16 19.22
C GLY A 193 6.50 16.08 18.36
N TYR A 194 6.95 15.60 17.21
CA TYR A 194 7.63 16.42 16.22
C TYR A 194 6.62 17.19 15.37
N ASN A 195 7.02 18.35 14.86
CA ASN A 195 6.23 19.09 13.88
C ASN A 195 6.41 18.46 12.48
N PRO A 196 5.34 17.94 11.85
CA PRO A 196 5.47 17.29 10.53
C PRO A 196 6.05 18.17 9.44
N VAL A 197 5.73 19.46 9.43
CA VAL A 197 6.23 20.41 8.40
C VAL A 197 7.74 20.63 8.55
N GLU A 198 8.23 20.78 9.79
CA GLU A 198 9.65 20.99 10.03
C GLU A 198 10.47 19.72 9.74
N ILE A 199 9.91 18.54 10.05
CA ILE A 199 10.52 17.27 9.65
C ILE A 199 10.54 17.11 8.13
N ALA A 200 9.43 17.41 7.45
CA ALA A 200 9.35 17.35 5.99
C ALA A 200 10.39 18.25 5.31
N LYS A 201 10.53 19.51 5.76
CA LYS A 201 11.58 20.43 5.28
C LYS A 201 12.99 19.89 5.52
N LYS A 202 13.26 19.34 6.71
CA LYS A 202 14.56 18.72 7.06
C LYS A 202 14.88 17.57 6.10
N LEU A 203 13.92 16.66 5.88
CA LEU A 203 14.08 15.52 4.98
C LEU A 203 14.25 15.97 3.51
N ALA A 204 13.55 17.03 3.09
CA ALA A 204 13.66 17.57 1.74
C ALA A 204 15.07 18.12 1.45
N ARG A 205 15.70 18.79 2.42
CA ARG A 205 17.07 19.33 2.30
C ARG A 205 18.14 18.25 2.12
N THR A 206 17.94 17.08 2.73
CA THR A 206 18.90 15.97 2.67
C THR A 206 18.59 14.98 1.54
N SER A 207 17.49 15.17 0.82
CA SER A 207 17.10 14.30 -0.29
C SER A 207 17.98 14.56 -1.51
N GLN A 208 18.48 13.50 -2.13
CA GLN A 208 19.09 13.62 -3.46
C GLN A 208 18.02 14.01 -4.48
N LYS A 209 18.39 14.82 -5.48
CA LYS A 209 17.51 15.13 -6.62
C LYS A 209 17.24 13.84 -7.38
N GLN A 210 16.03 13.32 -7.27
CA GLN A 210 15.57 12.20 -8.08
C GLN A 210 14.89 12.73 -9.34
N SER A 211 14.86 11.93 -10.40
CA SER A 211 14.12 12.28 -11.62
C SER A 211 12.66 12.53 -11.25
N SER A 212 12.22 13.78 -11.39
CA SER A 212 10.80 14.09 -11.33
C SER A 212 10.16 13.71 -12.67
N PHE A 213 8.93 13.20 -12.61
CA PHE A 213 8.05 13.23 -13.76
C PHE A 213 7.86 14.69 -14.18
N GLY A 214 7.90 14.94 -15.47
CA GLY A 214 7.70 16.27 -16.02
C GLY A 214 6.31 16.80 -15.67
N ARG A 215 6.18 18.13 -15.62
CA ARG A 215 4.88 18.80 -15.42
C ARG A 215 3.77 18.29 -16.36
N PRO A 216 4.02 17.92 -17.63
CA PRO A 216 2.99 17.35 -18.50
C PRO A 216 2.46 15.99 -18.01
N GLU A 217 3.33 15.09 -17.57
CA GLU A 217 2.97 13.73 -17.09
C GLU A 217 2.15 13.84 -15.79
N ALA A 218 2.52 14.77 -14.91
CA ALA A 218 1.81 15.04 -13.65
C ALA A 218 0.44 15.75 -13.82
N MET A 219 0.04 16.10 -15.05
CA MET A 219 -1.25 16.73 -15.35
C MET A 219 -2.19 15.83 -16.17
N GLU A 220 -1.81 14.59 -16.46
CA GLU A 220 -2.66 13.67 -17.24
C GLU A 220 -4.03 13.41 -16.60
N GLY A 221 -4.14 13.50 -15.27
CA GLY A 221 -5.41 13.35 -14.56
C GLY A 221 -6.43 14.47 -14.80
N GLN A 222 -6.09 15.53 -15.55
CA GLN A 222 -7.03 16.58 -15.95
C GLN A 222 -7.95 16.17 -17.11
N PHE A 223 -7.59 15.13 -17.87
CA PHE A 223 -8.38 14.68 -19.00
C PHE A 223 -9.58 13.86 -18.53
N MET A 224 -10.62 13.76 -19.39
CA MET A 224 -11.75 12.89 -19.11
C MET A 224 -11.23 11.46 -18.98
N PRO A 225 -11.39 10.80 -17.83
CA PRO A 225 -10.94 9.43 -17.66
C PRO A 225 -11.79 8.50 -18.53
N GLU A 226 -11.19 7.41 -18.96
CA GLU A 226 -11.91 6.36 -19.67
C GLU A 226 -12.89 5.68 -18.70
N VAL A 227 -14.13 5.46 -19.17
CA VAL A 227 -15.12 4.77 -18.36
C VAL A 227 -14.85 3.28 -18.45
N TYR A 228 -14.57 2.67 -17.30
CA TYR A 228 -14.38 1.24 -17.20
C TYR A 228 -15.66 0.48 -17.52
N THR A 229 -15.56 -0.58 -18.32
CA THR A 229 -16.67 -1.47 -18.66
C THR A 229 -16.38 -2.86 -18.11
N ASN A 230 -17.29 -3.38 -17.27
CA ASN A 230 -17.16 -4.71 -16.68
C ASN A 230 -17.06 -5.79 -17.76
N LYS A 231 -16.21 -6.79 -17.53
CA LYS A 231 -16.08 -7.96 -18.42
C LYS A 231 -17.14 -9.02 -18.17
N HIS A 232 -17.60 -9.15 -16.93
CA HIS A 232 -18.54 -10.17 -16.51
C HIS A 232 -19.94 -9.58 -16.38
N GLU A 233 -20.95 -10.34 -16.81
CA GLU A 233 -22.35 -9.96 -16.69
C GLU A 233 -22.87 -10.10 -15.25
N CYS A 234 -22.29 -11.04 -14.50
CA CYS A 234 -22.57 -11.28 -13.08
C CYS A 234 -21.49 -10.64 -12.21
N PHE A 235 -21.75 -10.52 -10.91
CA PHE A 235 -20.76 -10.01 -9.96
C PHE A 235 -19.45 -10.81 -10.03
N GLU A 236 -18.37 -10.07 -10.24
CA GLU A 236 -17.00 -10.55 -10.20
C GLU A 236 -16.21 -9.52 -9.38
N ILE A 237 -15.41 -9.99 -8.43
CA ILE A 237 -14.72 -9.12 -7.46
C ILE A 237 -13.70 -8.19 -8.14
N GLY A 238 -13.01 -8.67 -9.18
CA GLY A 238 -12.10 -7.87 -9.99
C GLY A 238 -12.80 -6.72 -10.69
N ASP A 239 -13.88 -7.01 -11.44
CA ASP A 239 -14.73 -5.99 -12.07
C ASP A 239 -15.24 -4.98 -11.03
N PHE A 240 -15.77 -5.47 -9.90
CA PHE A 240 -16.28 -4.61 -8.83
C PHE A 240 -15.23 -3.62 -8.31
N VAL A 241 -14.00 -4.08 -8.05
CA VAL A 241 -12.91 -3.23 -7.53
C VAL A 241 -12.44 -2.23 -8.58
N LEU A 242 -12.28 -2.67 -9.84
CA LEU A 242 -11.86 -1.79 -10.93
C LEU A 242 -12.92 -0.72 -11.22
N GLU A 243 -14.20 -1.08 -11.23
CA GLU A 243 -15.32 -0.14 -11.39
C GLU A 243 -15.37 0.87 -10.25
N MET A 244 -15.18 0.43 -9.00
CA MET A 244 -15.15 1.29 -7.82
C MET A 244 -14.06 2.34 -7.92
N TYR A 245 -12.81 1.93 -8.19
CA TYR A 245 -11.69 2.86 -8.32
C TYR A 245 -11.85 3.76 -9.54
N ASN A 246 -12.34 3.27 -10.68
CA ASN A 246 -12.57 4.11 -11.85
C ASN A 246 -13.66 5.17 -11.57
N LYS A 247 -14.80 4.81 -10.98
CA LYS A 247 -15.87 5.77 -10.67
C LYS A 247 -15.49 6.73 -9.55
N ILE A 248 -15.09 6.21 -8.39
CA ILE A 248 -14.88 7.03 -7.19
C ILE A 248 -13.55 7.78 -7.27
N TRP A 249 -12.46 7.07 -7.60
CA TRP A 249 -11.12 7.66 -7.57
C TRP A 249 -10.83 8.36 -8.89
N GLU A 250 -10.88 7.69 -10.04
CA GLU A 250 -10.44 8.26 -11.32
C GLU A 250 -11.39 9.37 -11.82
N GLN A 251 -12.70 9.09 -11.86
CA GLN A 251 -13.74 10.04 -12.26
C GLN A 251 -14.14 11.05 -11.17
N ARG A 252 -13.61 10.91 -9.94
CA ARG A 252 -13.93 11.77 -8.79
C ARG A 252 -15.43 11.81 -8.45
N LEU A 253 -16.19 10.78 -8.81
CA LEU A 253 -17.62 10.70 -8.52
C LEU A 253 -17.86 10.21 -7.09
N PHE A 254 -17.40 10.99 -6.10
CA PHE A 254 -17.46 10.61 -4.68
C PHE A 254 -18.89 10.31 -4.19
N ASN A 255 -19.91 10.90 -4.83
CA ASN A 255 -21.31 10.59 -4.55
C ASN A 255 -21.68 9.11 -4.78
N HIS A 256 -20.88 8.36 -5.53
CA HIS A 256 -21.04 6.92 -5.76
C HIS A 256 -20.46 6.05 -4.64
N VAL A 257 -19.86 6.61 -3.58
CA VAL A 257 -19.43 5.83 -2.39
C VAL A 257 -20.57 4.93 -1.86
N LYS A 258 -21.81 5.43 -1.86
CA LYS A 258 -22.99 4.65 -1.43
C LYS A 258 -23.28 3.41 -2.29
N ASP A 259 -22.81 3.42 -3.54
CA ASP A 259 -23.05 2.34 -4.49
C ASP A 259 -22.07 1.17 -4.27
N PHE A 260 -20.94 1.39 -3.60
CA PHE A 260 -19.92 0.37 -3.36
C PHE A 260 -19.73 0.01 -1.87
N TYR A 261 -20.09 0.88 -0.95
CA TYR A 261 -19.87 0.68 0.49
C TYR A 261 -21.19 0.41 1.22
N VAL A 262 -21.17 -0.40 2.29
CA VAL A 262 -22.31 -0.49 3.22
C VAL A 262 -22.46 0.82 4.01
N ASP A 263 -23.67 1.12 4.52
CA ASP A 263 -23.96 2.38 5.23
C ASP A 263 -23.04 2.66 6.43
N HIS A 264 -22.60 1.60 7.10
CA HIS A 264 -21.74 1.64 8.28
C HIS A 264 -20.30 1.21 7.98
N ALA A 265 -19.86 1.30 6.72
CA ALA A 265 -18.50 0.93 6.34
C ALA A 265 -17.47 1.76 7.12
N VAL A 266 -16.35 1.13 7.47
CA VAL A 266 -15.25 1.75 8.21
C VAL A 266 -14.02 1.83 7.31
N VAL A 267 -13.50 3.03 7.12
CA VAL A 267 -12.22 3.26 6.43
C VAL A 267 -11.18 3.67 7.47
N HIS A 268 -10.18 2.82 7.66
CA HIS A 268 -8.99 3.09 8.46
C HIS A 268 -7.97 3.82 7.61
N TYR A 269 -7.77 5.09 7.90
CA TYR A 269 -6.88 5.98 7.16
C TYR A 269 -5.56 6.22 7.93
N ILE A 270 -4.60 6.85 7.26
CA ILE A 270 -3.35 7.27 7.90
C ILE A 270 -3.61 8.20 9.10
N CYS A 271 -2.65 8.28 10.01
CA CYS A 271 -2.78 8.92 11.32
C CYS A 271 -3.83 8.30 12.25
N ASP A 272 -4.07 6.99 12.11
CA ASP A 272 -5.01 6.20 12.95
C ASP A 272 -6.40 6.84 13.01
N GLN A 273 -6.92 7.20 11.83
CA GLN A 273 -8.26 7.81 11.70
C GLN A 273 -9.26 6.77 11.21
N ASP A 274 -10.36 6.63 11.96
CA ASP A 274 -11.49 5.78 11.57
C ASP A 274 -12.62 6.63 11.00
N ILE A 275 -12.87 6.45 9.71
CA ILE A 275 -13.85 7.20 8.93
C ILE A 275 -15.05 6.30 8.69
N VAL A 276 -16.16 6.60 9.36
CA VAL A 276 -17.36 5.75 9.35
C VAL A 276 -18.48 6.37 8.54
N GLY A 277 -19.00 5.60 7.59
CA GLY A 277 -20.19 5.93 6.79
C GLY A 277 -19.93 6.83 5.59
N HIS A 278 -20.84 6.76 4.60
CA HIS A 278 -20.61 7.31 3.26
C HIS A 278 -20.21 8.79 3.23
N ASN A 279 -20.89 9.65 3.98
CA ASN A 279 -20.61 11.10 3.96
C ASN A 279 -19.20 11.44 4.46
N LYS A 280 -18.71 10.73 5.48
CA LYS A 280 -17.35 10.96 5.99
C LYS A 280 -16.30 10.40 5.03
N ILE A 281 -16.57 9.26 4.41
CA ILE A 281 -15.70 8.67 3.37
C ILE A 281 -15.61 9.62 2.16
N GLN A 282 -16.73 10.20 1.73
CA GLN A 282 -16.73 11.24 0.69
C GLN A 282 -15.87 12.44 1.08
N GLY A 283 -16.05 12.97 2.29
CA GLY A 283 -15.26 14.09 2.79
C GLY A 283 -13.75 13.80 2.85
N LEU A 284 -13.39 12.58 3.25
CA LEU A 284 -12.01 12.10 3.24
C LEU A 284 -11.40 12.15 1.83
N LEU A 285 -12.08 11.57 0.85
CA LEU A 285 -11.62 11.53 -0.53
C LEU A 285 -11.57 12.92 -1.15
N VAL A 286 -12.57 13.78 -0.89
CA VAL A 286 -12.55 15.19 -1.29
C VAL A 286 -11.31 15.89 -0.72
N SER A 287 -11.00 15.71 0.58
CA SER A 287 -9.84 16.34 1.21
C SER A 287 -8.50 15.88 0.60
N LEU A 288 -8.38 14.58 0.31
CA LEU A 288 -7.19 14.02 -0.34
C LEU A 288 -7.02 14.62 -1.74
N PHE A 289 -8.02 14.48 -2.61
CA PHE A 289 -7.95 14.93 -3.99
C PHE A 289 -7.99 16.45 -4.16
N ALA A 290 -8.52 17.20 -3.20
CA ALA A 290 -8.39 18.65 -3.16
C ALA A 290 -6.94 19.11 -3.00
N SER A 291 -6.01 18.26 -2.52
CA SER A 291 -4.57 18.59 -2.51
C SER A 291 -3.97 18.48 -3.91
N PHE A 292 -4.49 17.57 -4.74
CA PHE A 292 -3.96 17.23 -6.06
C PHE A 292 -5.11 17.11 -7.09
N PRO A 293 -5.77 18.23 -7.45
CA PRO A 293 -6.97 18.20 -8.29
C PRO A 293 -6.76 17.51 -9.65
N THR A 294 -5.62 17.74 -10.30
CA THR A 294 -5.27 17.14 -11.61
C THR A 294 -4.57 15.78 -11.51
N ALA A 295 -4.57 15.13 -10.35
CA ALA A 295 -3.80 13.92 -10.18
C ALA A 295 -4.34 12.73 -10.99
N LYS A 296 -3.44 12.01 -11.63
CA LYS A 296 -3.72 10.71 -12.24
C LYS A 296 -3.71 9.62 -11.18
N VAL A 297 -4.72 8.76 -11.21
CA VAL A 297 -4.78 7.55 -10.39
C VAL A 297 -4.27 6.39 -11.24
N ILE A 298 -3.30 5.65 -10.75
CA ILE A 298 -2.70 4.51 -11.44
C ILE A 298 -2.90 3.29 -10.53
N LEU A 299 -3.78 2.38 -10.91
CA LEU A 299 -3.80 1.06 -10.31
C LEU A 299 -2.60 0.28 -10.86
N GLU A 300 -1.74 -0.21 -9.98
CA GLU A 300 -0.60 -1.04 -10.35
C GLU A 300 -0.97 -2.52 -10.26
N ARG A 301 -1.73 -2.91 -9.23
CA ARG A 301 -2.15 -4.29 -9.00
C ARG A 301 -3.39 -4.37 -8.12
N VAL A 302 -4.25 -5.34 -8.41
CA VAL A 302 -5.36 -5.79 -7.57
C VAL A 302 -5.14 -7.29 -7.30
N THR A 303 -5.10 -7.71 -6.05
CA THR A 303 -5.01 -9.13 -5.66
C THR A 303 -6.21 -9.51 -4.82
N CYS A 304 -6.98 -10.50 -5.26
CA CYS A 304 -8.23 -10.92 -4.65
C CYS A 304 -8.10 -12.33 -4.06
N ASN A 305 -8.43 -12.48 -2.79
CA ASN A 305 -8.53 -13.77 -2.12
C ASN A 305 -9.95 -13.95 -1.58
N GLN A 306 -10.56 -15.10 -1.84
CA GLN A 306 -11.87 -15.39 -1.26
C GLN A 306 -11.77 -15.53 0.26
N GLY A 307 -12.68 -14.87 0.98
CA GLY A 307 -12.73 -14.83 2.43
C GLY A 307 -13.13 -16.16 3.06
N GLU A 308 -13.58 -16.13 4.32
CA GLU A 308 -14.01 -17.37 5.01
C GLU A 308 -15.32 -17.91 4.48
N PHE A 309 -16.18 -16.99 4.02
CA PHE A 309 -17.52 -17.27 3.54
C PHE A 309 -17.59 -17.02 2.04
N ASN A 310 -18.47 -17.73 1.33
CA ASN A 310 -18.57 -17.70 -0.15
C ASN A 310 -18.84 -16.29 -0.74
N GLU A 311 -19.29 -15.34 0.07
CA GLU A 311 -19.60 -13.96 -0.35
C GLU A 311 -18.65 -12.92 0.28
N GLU A 312 -17.56 -13.37 0.90
CA GLU A 312 -16.54 -12.50 1.48
C GLU A 312 -15.28 -12.50 0.61
N TRP A 313 -14.62 -11.35 0.49
CA TRP A 313 -13.35 -11.20 -0.22
C TRP A 313 -12.41 -10.29 0.56
N ASP A 314 -11.15 -10.71 0.63
CA ASP A 314 -10.03 -9.91 1.08
C ASP A 314 -9.27 -9.45 -0.17
N VAL A 315 -9.20 -8.14 -0.43
CA VAL A 315 -8.56 -7.59 -1.64
C VAL A 315 -7.45 -6.63 -1.27
N ALA A 316 -6.28 -6.76 -1.91
CA ALA A 316 -5.20 -5.79 -1.84
C ALA A 316 -5.13 -5.00 -3.15
N VAL A 317 -5.07 -3.68 -3.07
CA VAL A 317 -4.94 -2.78 -4.21
C VAL A 317 -3.73 -1.89 -4.02
N ARG A 318 -2.73 -2.04 -4.87
CA ARG A 318 -1.58 -1.15 -4.95
C ARG A 318 -1.82 -0.09 -6.00
N TRP A 319 -1.65 1.17 -5.62
CA TRP A 319 -1.94 2.31 -6.46
C TRP A 319 -0.86 3.39 -6.33
N ARG A 320 -0.75 4.19 -7.38
CA ARG A 320 -0.04 5.47 -7.36
C ARG A 320 -1.00 6.62 -7.63
N LEU A 321 -0.73 7.73 -6.97
CA LEU A 321 -1.31 9.03 -7.30
C LEU A 321 -0.18 9.94 -7.80
N GLN A 322 -0.27 10.42 -9.03
CA GLN A 322 0.72 11.32 -9.62
C GLN A 322 0.04 12.65 -9.97
N GLY A 323 0.50 13.76 -9.42
CA GLY A 323 -0.17 15.05 -9.60
C GLY A 323 0.69 16.25 -9.23
N ILE A 324 0.09 17.44 -9.31
CA ILE A 324 0.68 18.68 -8.80
C ILE A 324 0.01 19.07 -7.49
N HIS A 325 0.79 19.49 -6.49
CA HIS A 325 0.26 20.06 -5.25
C HIS A 325 -0.22 21.50 -5.48
N GLU A 326 -1.42 21.65 -6.03
CA GLU A 326 -1.99 22.94 -6.45
C GLU A 326 -3.31 23.31 -5.75
N GLY A 327 -3.83 22.43 -4.87
CA GLY A 327 -5.03 22.73 -4.10
C GLY A 327 -4.85 22.70 -2.59
N ILE A 328 -5.92 23.04 -1.87
CA ILE A 328 -5.93 23.36 -0.43
C ILE A 328 -6.52 22.21 0.41
N GLY A 329 -6.01 21.00 0.21
CA GLY A 329 -6.48 19.80 0.87
C GLY A 329 -5.68 19.39 2.11
N THR A 330 -5.57 18.07 2.31
CA THR A 330 -4.85 17.40 3.40
C THR A 330 -3.41 17.89 3.62
N PHE A 331 -2.71 18.32 2.57
CA PHE A 331 -1.27 18.65 2.62
C PHE A 331 -0.95 20.15 2.68
N GLY A 332 -1.94 20.98 3.01
CA GLY A 332 -1.75 22.40 3.29
C GLY A 332 -1.89 23.29 2.05
N LEU A 333 -1.13 24.39 2.02
CA LEU A 333 -1.18 25.36 0.93
C LEU A 333 -0.45 24.82 -0.32
N PRO A 334 -0.94 25.16 -1.52
CA PRO A 334 -0.37 24.67 -2.77
C PRO A 334 1.08 25.10 -2.93
N SER A 335 1.97 24.12 -3.17
CA SER A 335 3.40 24.37 -3.40
C SER A 335 3.79 24.35 -4.88
N GLY A 336 2.89 23.90 -5.76
CA GLY A 336 3.12 23.76 -7.20
C GLY A 336 4.11 22.65 -7.57
N LYS A 337 4.51 21.80 -6.60
CA LYS A 337 5.47 20.72 -6.81
C LYS A 337 4.79 19.47 -7.38
N PRO A 338 5.46 18.72 -8.26
CA PRO A 338 5.01 17.39 -8.63
C PRO A 338 5.11 16.47 -7.43
N ILE A 339 4.08 15.65 -7.22
CA ILE A 339 3.95 14.71 -6.12
C ILE A 339 3.65 13.33 -6.71
N GLU A 340 4.30 12.32 -6.16
CA GLU A 340 3.92 10.93 -6.33
C GLU A 340 3.62 10.30 -4.97
N ILE A 341 2.48 9.62 -4.87
CA ILE A 341 2.07 8.88 -3.68
C ILE A 341 1.99 7.41 -4.05
N LEU A 342 2.85 6.58 -3.45
CA LEU A 342 2.67 5.13 -3.43
C LEU A 342 1.75 4.78 -2.26
N GLY A 343 0.62 4.15 -2.55
CA GLY A 343 -0.32 3.67 -1.56
C GLY A 343 -0.70 2.21 -1.77
N ILE A 344 -1.05 1.55 -0.67
CA ILE A 344 -1.63 0.22 -0.70
C ILE A 344 -2.90 0.25 0.15
N THR A 345 -3.97 -0.28 -0.43
CA THR A 345 -5.27 -0.41 0.21
C THR A 345 -5.60 -1.87 0.41
N HIS A 346 -6.09 -2.25 1.59
CA HIS A 346 -6.77 -3.54 1.79
C HIS A 346 -8.26 -3.30 1.91
N LEU A 347 -9.08 -4.06 1.19
CA LEU A 347 -10.54 -4.02 1.24
C LEU A 347 -11.06 -5.33 1.79
N LYS A 348 -12.10 -5.23 2.61
CA LYS A 348 -12.97 -6.34 2.96
C LYS A 348 -14.31 -6.12 2.28
N VAL A 349 -14.66 -7.00 1.36
CA VAL A 349 -15.92 -6.97 0.62
C VAL A 349 -16.80 -8.11 1.12
N ARG A 350 -18.06 -7.82 1.41
CA ARG A 350 -19.07 -8.81 1.79
C ARG A 350 -20.38 -8.48 1.10
N ASN A 351 -21.01 -9.47 0.48
CA ASN A 351 -22.31 -9.33 -0.20
C ASN A 351 -22.28 -8.16 -1.19
N GLU A 352 -21.24 -8.14 -2.04
CA GLU A 352 -21.05 -7.14 -3.11
C GLU A 352 -20.91 -5.69 -2.60
N LYS A 353 -20.51 -5.51 -1.34
CA LYS A 353 -20.25 -4.20 -0.73
C LYS A 353 -19.00 -4.19 0.12
N ILE A 354 -18.28 -3.08 0.12
CA ILE A 354 -17.14 -2.84 1.00
C ILE A 354 -17.68 -2.59 2.42
N VAL A 355 -17.21 -3.41 3.36
CA VAL A 355 -17.55 -3.28 4.80
C VAL A 355 -16.43 -2.61 5.58
N GLU A 356 -15.19 -2.80 5.17
CA GLU A 356 -14.00 -2.30 5.87
C GLU A 356 -12.87 -2.07 4.86
N GLU A 357 -12.10 -1.01 5.07
CA GLU A 357 -10.99 -0.61 4.18
C GLU A 357 -9.83 -0.05 5.00
N TRP A 358 -8.60 -0.38 4.62
CA TRP A 358 -7.38 0.20 5.20
C TRP A 358 -6.58 0.88 4.10
N ILE A 359 -6.49 2.20 4.13
CA ILE A 359 -5.70 2.99 3.16
C ILE A 359 -4.40 3.41 3.84
N VAL A 360 -3.26 2.96 3.31
CA VAL A 360 -1.94 3.28 3.89
C VAL A 360 -1.02 3.84 2.81
N PHE A 361 -0.41 4.97 3.11
CA PHE A 361 0.66 5.59 2.33
C PHE A 361 1.52 6.45 3.26
N ASP A 362 2.69 6.88 2.78
CA ASP A 362 3.59 7.69 3.59
C ASP A 362 3.25 9.19 3.51
N GLY A 363 2.45 9.66 4.46
CA GLY A 363 2.10 11.08 4.55
C GLY A 363 3.27 12.03 4.85
N ILE A 364 4.38 11.57 5.46
CA ILE A 364 5.55 12.45 5.67
C ILE A 364 6.35 12.60 4.38
N ASP A 365 6.41 11.55 3.56
CA ASP A 365 7.03 11.63 2.24
C ASP A 365 6.26 12.56 1.30
N VAL A 366 4.92 12.53 1.33
CA VAL A 366 4.10 13.50 0.58
C VAL A 366 4.43 14.93 1.00
N LEU A 367 4.45 15.22 2.31
CA LEU A 367 4.83 16.55 2.80
C LEU A 367 6.26 16.91 2.39
N ARG A 368 7.22 15.98 2.48
CA ARG A 368 8.62 16.21 2.06
C ARG A 368 8.68 16.67 0.61
N GLN A 369 7.96 16.01 -0.29
CA GLN A 369 7.91 16.37 -1.71
C GLN A 369 7.40 17.80 -1.94
N THR A 370 6.47 18.29 -1.11
CA THR A 370 5.97 19.68 -1.21
C THR A 370 7.05 20.76 -0.94
N PHE A 371 8.15 20.40 -0.25
CA PHE A 371 9.27 21.28 0.10
C PHE A 371 10.56 20.98 -0.68
N LEU A 372 10.50 20.15 -1.73
CA LEU A 372 11.68 19.93 -2.60
C LEU A 372 12.05 21.21 -3.36
N ASP A 373 13.34 21.49 -3.47
CA ASP A 373 13.89 22.69 -4.12
C ASP A 373 13.37 24.03 -3.57
N THR A 374 12.89 24.07 -2.33
CA THR A 374 12.78 25.36 -1.62
C THR A 374 14.16 25.77 -1.14
N GLU A 375 14.76 26.80 -1.76
CA GLU A 375 15.87 27.53 -1.17
C GLU A 375 15.36 28.14 0.14
N VAL A 376 15.76 27.58 1.27
CA VAL A 376 15.54 28.23 2.56
C VAL A 376 16.82 28.99 2.86
N GLU A 377 16.72 30.32 2.97
CA GLU A 377 17.83 31.18 3.37
C GLU A 377 18.52 30.60 4.61
N PRO A 378 19.87 30.58 4.63
CA PRO A 378 20.61 30.10 5.79
C PRO A 378 20.32 31.01 6.99
N ILE A 379 20.03 30.37 8.13
CA ILE A 379 19.83 31.00 9.44
C ILE A 379 21.13 31.69 9.90
#